data_AF-A0A401GJR8-F1
#
_entry.id   AF-A0A401GJR8-F1
#
_cell.length_a   1.000
_cell.length_b   1.000
_cell.length_c   1.000
_cell.angle_alpha   90.00
_cell.angle_beta   90.00
_cell.angle_gamma   90.00
#
_symmetry.space_group_name_H-M   'P 1'
#
loop_
_entity.id
_entity.type
_entity.pdbx_description
1 polymer ?
#
loop_
_entity_poly.entity_id
_entity_poly.type
_entity_poly.pdbx_seq_one_letter_code
_entity_poly.pdbx_strand_id
1 'polypeptide(L)'
;MIEEKPLETVDDWTNFQLKRAEYQSLIDHLSEYGSTQTRDNAFQPHHSLHRPPSPSGVTLSALLASGITIIDLDHTLPLLRRAANVVRGVAAKGGSVVFLGTRPDLRPVVRAAVERMGSQSYHVGEKWLPGTLTNKLVVFGADVRMCD
;
A
#
# COMPACT_ATOMS: atom_id res chain seq x y z
N MET A 1 32.38 0.07 -45.03
CA MET A 1 32.56 0.84 -43.78
C MET A 1 32.17 2.26 -44.11
N ILE A 2 31.04 2.75 -43.59
CA ILE A 2 30.67 4.16 -43.72
C ILE A 2 31.48 4.88 -42.65
N GLU A 3 32.33 5.80 -43.06
CA GLU A 3 33.16 6.61 -42.16
C GLU A 3 32.22 7.58 -41.42
N GLU A 4 31.92 7.31 -40.15
CA GLU A 4 31.13 8.22 -39.33
C GLU A 4 32.01 9.40 -38.95
N LYS A 5 31.81 10.52 -39.65
CA LYS A 5 32.51 11.78 -39.37
C LYS A 5 32.00 12.32 -38.02
N PRO A 6 32.90 12.72 -37.09
CA PRO A 6 32.48 13.24 -35.79
C PRO A 6 31.70 14.55 -35.92
N LEU A 7 30.68 14.71 -35.07
CA LEU A 7 29.76 15.86 -35.06
C LEU A 7 30.43 17.11 -34.47
N GLU A 8 30.97 17.98 -35.32
CA GLU A 8 31.75 19.15 -34.87
C GLU A 8 30.98 20.48 -35.02
N THR A 9 30.09 20.61 -36.01
CA THR A 9 29.42 21.87 -36.34
C THR A 9 27.92 21.84 -36.04
N VAL A 10 27.31 23.01 -35.79
CA VAL A 10 25.87 23.14 -35.50
C VAL A 10 24.99 22.59 -36.63
N ASP A 11 25.41 22.76 -37.88
CA ASP A 11 24.72 22.20 -39.04
C ASP A 11 24.77 20.67 -39.07
N ASP A 12 25.86 20.07 -38.57
CA ASP A 12 26.00 18.62 -38.46
C ASP A 12 25.06 18.04 -37.39
N TRP A 13 24.91 18.75 -36.26
CA TRP A 13 23.90 18.42 -35.25
C TRP A 13 22.48 18.50 -35.79
N THR A 14 22.19 19.51 -36.60
CA THR A 14 20.88 19.69 -37.22
C THR A 14 20.59 18.57 -38.22
N ASN A 15 21.56 18.22 -39.07
CA ASN A 15 21.46 17.11 -40.01
C ASN A 15 21.34 15.76 -39.31
N PHE A 16 22.04 15.55 -38.21
CA PHE A 16 21.92 14.34 -37.39
C PHE A 16 20.51 14.20 -36.81
N GLN A 17 19.94 15.28 -36.28
CA GLN A 17 18.56 15.29 -35.77
C GLN A 17 17.54 15.02 -36.87
N LEU A 18 17.69 15.66 -38.04
CA LEU A 18 16.83 15.43 -39.21
C LEU A 18 16.92 13.99 -39.70
N LYS A 19 18.12 13.45 -39.87
CA LYS A 19 18.35 12.07 -40.28
C LYS A 19 17.78 11.07 -39.27
N ARG A 20 17.88 11.36 -37.98
CA ARG A 20 17.26 10.57 -36.92
C ARG A 20 15.74 10.65 -36.98
N ALA A 21 15.18 11.82 -37.24
CA ALA A 21 13.73 12.01 -37.39
C ALA A 21 13.19 11.27 -38.62
N GLU A 22 13.89 11.36 -39.77
CA GLU A 22 13.57 10.59 -40.98
C GLU A 22 13.64 9.09 -40.71
N TYR A 23 14.71 8.62 -40.07
CA TYR A 23 14.86 7.21 -39.71
C TYR A 23 13.77 6.75 -38.74
N GLN A 24 13.46 7.56 -37.72
CA GLN A 24 12.40 7.25 -36.75
C GLN A 24 11.04 7.17 -37.45
N SER A 25 10.72 8.14 -38.32
CA SER A 25 9.47 8.14 -39.09
C SER A 25 9.35 6.92 -40.00
N LEU A 26 10.44 6.50 -40.63
CA LEU A 26 10.49 5.29 -41.44
C LEU A 26 10.28 4.04 -40.59
N ILE A 27 10.97 3.95 -39.45
CA ILE A 27 10.83 2.82 -38.52
C ILE A 27 9.40 2.75 -37.99
N ASP A 28 8.79 3.87 -37.60
CA ASP A 28 7.42 3.92 -37.10
C ASP A 28 6.45 3.39 -38.18
N HIS A 29 6.62 3.82 -39.44
CA HIS A 29 5.79 3.38 -40.56
C HIS A 29 5.97 1.90 -40.90
N LEU A 30 7.21 1.40 -40.95
CA LEU A 30 7.48 0.00 -41.25
C LEU A 30 7.20 -0.93 -40.08
N SER A 31 7.22 -0.44 -38.83
CA SER A 31 6.97 -1.23 -37.64
C SER A 31 5.55 -1.80 -37.60
N GLU A 32 4.58 -1.12 -38.23
CA GLU A 32 3.20 -1.58 -38.39
C GLU A 32 3.11 -2.88 -39.20
N TYR A 33 4.01 -3.08 -40.16
CA TYR A 33 4.08 -4.29 -41.00
C TYR A 33 5.05 -5.34 -40.44
N GLY A 34 5.69 -5.04 -39.30
CA GLY A 34 6.64 -5.92 -38.62
C GLY A 34 5.98 -7.00 -37.78
N SER A 35 6.79 -7.76 -37.04
CA SER A 35 6.26 -8.75 -36.10
C SER A 35 5.59 -8.07 -34.90
N THR A 36 4.52 -8.67 -34.37
CA THR A 36 3.86 -8.21 -33.13
C THR A 36 4.73 -8.35 -31.87
N GLN A 37 5.85 -9.08 -31.95
CA GLN A 37 6.89 -9.13 -30.92
C GLN A 37 7.88 -7.97 -31.06
N THR A 38 7.51 -6.80 -30.54
CA THR A 38 8.40 -5.64 -30.42
C THR A 38 9.17 -5.67 -29.11
N ARG A 39 10.25 -4.88 -28.99
CA ARG A 39 10.94 -4.62 -27.70
C ARG A 39 9.97 -4.24 -26.58
N ASP A 40 8.90 -3.51 -26.91
CA ASP A 40 7.91 -3.09 -25.92
C ASP A 40 6.99 -4.24 -25.44
N ASN A 41 6.80 -5.29 -26.25
CA ASN A 41 5.95 -6.43 -25.91
C ASN A 41 6.74 -7.66 -25.44
N ALA A 42 7.98 -7.82 -25.88
CA ALA A 42 8.85 -8.92 -25.46
C ALA A 42 9.38 -8.68 -24.04
N PHE A 43 9.55 -9.75 -23.26
CA PHE A 43 10.13 -9.65 -21.92
C PHE A 43 11.57 -9.13 -21.98
N GLN A 44 11.87 -8.09 -21.20
CA GLN A 44 13.23 -7.59 -21.00
C GLN A 44 13.62 -7.66 -19.52
N PRO A 45 14.90 -7.90 -19.17
CA PRO A 45 15.32 -8.07 -17.78
C PRO A 45 14.98 -6.91 -16.83
N HIS A 46 14.86 -5.68 -17.35
CA HIS A 46 14.51 -4.49 -16.58
C HIS A 46 13.00 -4.19 -16.54
N HIS A 47 12.17 -4.92 -17.29
CA HIS A 47 10.71 -4.72 -17.28
C HIS A 47 10.12 -4.95 -15.88
N SER A 48 10.71 -5.82 -15.05
CA SER A 48 10.28 -6.06 -13.67
C SER A 48 10.38 -4.83 -12.77
N LEU A 49 11.26 -3.86 -13.08
CA LEU A 49 11.41 -2.61 -12.33
C LEU A 49 10.34 -1.58 -12.69
N HIS A 50 9.96 -1.50 -13.97
CA HIS A 50 9.08 -0.46 -14.51
C HIS A 50 7.65 -0.92 -14.81
N ARG A 51 7.43 -2.25 -14.85
CA ARG A 51 6.13 -2.89 -15.08
C ARG A 51 5.97 -4.02 -14.07
N PRO A 52 5.74 -3.70 -12.78
CA PRO A 52 5.50 -4.73 -11.79
C PRO A 52 4.28 -5.57 -12.21
N PRO A 53 4.29 -6.89 -11.94
CA PRO A 53 3.14 -7.75 -12.22
C PRO A 53 1.91 -7.24 -11.47
N SER A 54 0.73 -7.46 -12.04
CA SER A 54 -0.53 -7.12 -11.38
C SER A 54 -0.64 -7.82 -10.02
N PRO A 55 -1.33 -7.23 -9.03
CA PRO A 55 -1.50 -7.83 -7.69
C PRO A 55 -2.03 -9.27 -7.71
N SER A 56 -2.81 -9.63 -8.73
CA SER A 56 -3.36 -10.99 -8.93
C SER A 56 -2.35 -12.00 -9.49
N GLY A 57 -1.28 -11.54 -10.13
CA GLY A 57 -0.22 -12.38 -10.71
C GLY A 57 1.05 -12.43 -9.87
N VAL A 58 1.06 -11.81 -8.68
CA VAL A 58 2.25 -11.80 -7.82
C VAL A 58 2.43 -13.18 -7.21
N THR A 59 3.59 -13.78 -7.47
CA THR A 59 3.98 -15.04 -6.84
C THR A 59 4.49 -14.81 -5.42
N LEU A 60 4.38 -15.84 -4.58
CA LEU A 60 4.92 -15.81 -3.22
C LEU A 60 6.42 -15.48 -3.19
N SER A 61 7.20 -16.01 -4.15
CA SER A 61 8.63 -15.71 -4.28
C SER A 61 8.91 -14.24 -4.59
N ALA A 62 8.07 -13.57 -5.40
CA ALA A 62 8.21 -12.15 -5.69
C ALA A 62 7.93 -11.29 -4.45
N LEU A 63 6.92 -11.64 -3.65
CA LEU A 63 6.64 -10.96 -2.38
C LEU A 63 7.81 -11.09 -1.40
N LEU A 64 8.36 -12.29 -1.25
CA LEU A 64 9.53 -12.52 -0.39
C LEU A 64 10.76 -11.76 -0.88
N ALA A 65 11.02 -11.75 -2.20
CA ALA A 65 12.11 -10.99 -2.79
C ALA A 65 11.97 -9.47 -2.58
N SER A 66 10.72 -8.98 -2.51
CA SER A 66 10.43 -7.57 -2.19
C SER A 66 10.49 -7.24 -0.69
N GLY A 67 10.82 -8.21 0.17
CA GLY A 67 10.92 -8.01 1.63
C GLY A 67 9.58 -7.97 2.36
N ILE A 68 8.51 -8.50 1.77
CA ILE A 68 7.18 -8.56 2.39
C ILE A 68 7.06 -9.85 3.21
N THR A 69 6.65 -9.72 4.47
CA THR A 69 6.37 -10.88 5.34
C THR A 69 4.94 -11.36 5.18
N ILE A 70 4.77 -12.66 4.97
CA ILE A 70 3.46 -13.31 4.88
C ILE A 70 3.04 -13.80 6.27
N ILE A 71 1.83 -13.46 6.68
CA ILE A 71 1.25 -13.89 7.95
C ILE A 71 0.50 -15.21 7.73
N ASP A 72 0.77 -16.19 8.58
CA ASP A 72 0.08 -17.47 8.56
C ASP A 72 -1.37 -17.34 9.08
N LEU A 73 -2.32 -17.68 8.22
CA LEU A 73 -3.75 -17.62 8.51
C LEU A 73 -4.23 -18.76 9.42
N ASP A 74 -3.57 -19.93 9.40
CA ASP A 74 -3.92 -21.06 10.26
C ASP A 74 -3.64 -20.74 11.73
N HIS A 75 -2.64 -19.89 12.00
CA HIS A 75 -2.39 -19.35 13.33
C HIS A 75 -3.22 -18.10 13.65
N THR A 76 -3.42 -17.21 12.67
CA THR A 76 -4.11 -15.93 12.91
C THR A 76 -5.59 -16.12 13.20
N LEU A 77 -6.27 -17.00 12.47
CA LEU A 77 -7.71 -17.24 12.63
C LEU A 77 -8.10 -17.73 14.06
N PRO A 78 -7.45 -18.77 14.65
CA PRO A 78 -7.80 -19.21 16.00
C PRO A 78 -7.49 -18.15 17.07
N LEU A 79 -6.40 -17.39 16.91
CA LEU A 79 -6.07 -16.28 17.83
C LEU A 79 -7.11 -15.16 17.76
N LEU A 80 -7.54 -14.79 16.56
CA LEU A 80 -8.60 -13.81 16.36
C LEU A 80 -9.92 -14.26 17.00
N ARG A 81 -10.31 -15.54 16.81
CA ARG A 81 -11.50 -16.12 17.44
C ARG A 81 -11.41 -16.08 18.97
N ARG A 82 -10.23 -16.37 19.54
CA ARG A 82 -10.00 -16.29 20.99
C ARG A 82 -10.15 -14.86 21.50
N ALA A 83 -9.53 -13.88 20.84
CA ALA A 83 -9.67 -12.47 21.21
C ALA A 83 -11.14 -12.01 21.14
N ALA A 84 -11.86 -12.38 20.08
CA ALA A 84 -13.28 -12.06 19.94
C ALA A 84 -14.14 -12.69 21.05
N ASN A 85 -13.82 -13.91 21.49
CA ASN A 85 -14.51 -14.55 22.62
C ASN A 85 -14.28 -13.80 23.93
N VAL A 86 -13.07 -13.29 24.18
CA VAL A 86 -12.78 -12.48 25.37
C VAL A 86 -13.61 -11.21 25.36
N VAL A 87 -13.64 -10.47 24.24
CA VAL A 87 -14.44 -9.25 24.09
C VAL A 87 -15.93 -9.52 24.30
N ARG A 88 -16.45 -10.60 23.71
CA ARG A 88 -17.84 -11.05 23.95
C ARG A 88 -18.11 -11.33 25.43
N GLY A 89 -17.18 -12.00 26.12
CA GLY A 89 -17.32 -12.29 27.54
C GLY A 89 -17.30 -11.04 28.43
N VAL A 90 -16.52 -10.01 28.08
CA VAL A 90 -16.51 -8.72 28.79
C VAL A 90 -17.82 -7.97 28.56
N ALA A 91 -18.27 -7.87 27.30
CA ALA A 91 -19.53 -7.20 26.97
C ALA A 91 -20.75 -7.87 27.62
N ALA A 92 -20.79 -9.21 27.64
CA ALA A 92 -21.88 -9.97 28.28
C ALA A 92 -21.97 -9.73 29.80
N LYS A 93 -20.86 -9.34 30.45
CA LYS A 93 -20.80 -8.98 31.87
C LYS A 93 -21.09 -7.49 32.13
N GLY A 94 -21.46 -6.74 31.09
CA GLY A 94 -21.64 -5.29 31.18
C GLY A 94 -20.34 -4.49 31.32
N GLY A 95 -19.18 -5.12 31.03
CA GLY A 95 -17.90 -4.42 31.06
C GLY A 95 -17.73 -3.48 29.87
N SER A 96 -16.99 -2.39 30.08
CA SER A 96 -16.67 -1.43 29.03
C SER A 96 -15.48 -1.89 28.17
N VAL A 97 -15.56 -1.64 26.86
CA VAL A 97 -14.50 -1.98 25.90
C VAL A 97 -14.06 -0.73 25.15
N VAL A 98 -12.75 -0.48 25.06
CA VAL A 98 -12.19 0.64 24.33
C VAL A 98 -11.41 0.14 23.11
N PHE A 99 -11.80 0.57 21.91
CA PHE A 99 -11.08 0.29 20.67
C PHE A 99 -10.08 1.42 20.38
N LEU A 100 -8.80 1.05 20.23
CA LEU A 100 -7.71 1.98 19.96
C LEU A 100 -7.23 1.82 18.52
N GLY A 101 -7.31 2.90 17.74
CA GLY A 101 -6.83 2.93 16.36
C GLY A 101 -6.44 4.32 15.95
N THR A 102 -5.17 4.69 16.15
CA THR A 102 -4.66 6.05 15.90
C THR A 102 -4.38 6.34 14.42
N ARG A 103 -4.28 5.29 13.60
CA ARG A 103 -4.05 5.45 12.16
C ARG A 103 -5.31 5.98 11.46
N PRO A 104 -5.19 6.94 10.51
CA PRO A 104 -6.34 7.54 9.85
C PRO A 104 -7.24 6.55 9.11
N ASP A 105 -6.67 5.51 8.51
CA ASP A 105 -7.36 4.43 7.80
C ASP A 105 -8.21 3.55 8.73
N LEU A 106 -7.82 3.42 10.00
CA LEU A 106 -8.52 2.61 10.99
C LEU A 106 -9.70 3.35 11.65
N ARG A 107 -9.73 4.69 11.60
CA ARG A 107 -10.78 5.51 12.23
C ARG A 107 -12.21 5.10 11.83
N PRO A 108 -12.56 4.96 10.53
CA PRO A 108 -13.92 4.56 10.16
C PRO A 108 -14.26 3.14 10.63
N VAL A 109 -13.29 2.22 10.60
CA VAL A 109 -13.48 0.83 11.03
C VAL A 109 -13.75 0.75 12.52
N VAL A 110 -12.96 1.46 13.32
CA VAL A 110 -13.09 1.50 14.78
C VAL A 110 -14.41 2.16 15.19
N ARG A 111 -14.80 3.27 14.53
CA ARG A 111 -16.09 3.93 14.76
C ARG A 111 -17.26 2.99 14.48
N ALA A 112 -17.24 2.32 13.33
CA ALA A 112 -18.28 1.35 12.96
C ALA A 112 -18.35 0.18 13.95
N ALA A 113 -17.23 -0.25 14.54
CA ALA A 113 -17.22 -1.29 15.56
C ALA A 113 -17.92 -0.84 16.86
N VAL A 114 -17.67 0.39 17.29
CA VAL A 114 -18.34 0.99 18.46
C VAL A 114 -19.83 1.17 18.22
N GLU A 115 -20.23 1.67 17.06
CA GLU A 115 -21.64 1.83 16.69
C GLU A 115 -22.41 0.51 16.73
N ARG A 116 -21.76 -0.62 16.37
CA ARG A 116 -22.35 -1.96 16.46
C ARG A 116 -22.44 -2.50 17.88
N MET A 117 -21.48 -2.19 18.74
CA MET A 117 -21.45 -2.66 20.13
C MET A 117 -22.30 -1.82 21.07
N GLY A 118 -22.64 -0.59 20.69
CA GLY A 118 -23.53 0.28 21.45
C GLY A 118 -22.84 0.98 22.63
N SER A 119 -23.63 1.33 23.64
CA SER A 119 -23.27 2.26 24.72
C SER A 119 -22.14 1.81 25.64
N GLN A 120 -21.79 0.52 25.65
CA GLN A 120 -20.71 -0.05 26.47
C GLN A 120 -19.34 -0.03 25.77
N SER A 121 -19.25 0.63 24.61
CA SER A 121 -18.04 0.65 23.81
C SER A 121 -17.60 2.07 23.47
N TYR A 122 -16.29 2.28 23.46
CA TYR A 122 -15.66 3.57 23.21
C TYR A 122 -14.54 3.43 22.18
N HIS A 123 -14.15 4.53 21.55
CA HIS A 123 -13.01 4.54 20.64
C HIS A 123 -12.06 5.71 20.87
N VAL A 124 -10.79 5.51 20.54
CA VAL A 124 -9.79 6.57 20.43
C VAL A 124 -9.15 6.51 19.03
N GLY A 125 -9.43 7.52 18.22
CA GLY A 125 -9.04 7.56 16.80
C GLY A 125 -7.87 8.49 16.46
N GLU A 126 -7.56 9.45 17.32
CA GLU A 126 -6.54 10.47 17.05
C GLU A 126 -5.23 10.15 17.75
N LYS A 127 -5.20 10.38 19.05
CA LYS A 127 -4.01 10.21 19.88
C LYS A 127 -4.41 9.63 21.22
N TRP A 128 -3.74 8.57 21.61
CA TRP A 128 -3.81 8.07 22.99
C TRP A 128 -2.98 8.98 23.88
N LEU A 129 -3.60 9.54 24.92
CA LEU A 129 -2.88 10.39 25.88
C LEU A 129 -2.15 9.50 26.90
N PRO A 130 -0.83 9.64 27.06
CA PRO A 130 -0.11 8.94 28.11
C PRO A 130 -0.71 9.29 29.47
N GLY A 131 -0.98 8.29 30.30
CA GLY A 131 -1.64 8.49 31.58
C GLY A 131 -3.16 8.47 31.56
N THR A 132 -3.81 8.19 30.41
CA THR A 132 -5.28 8.04 30.33
C THR A 132 -5.85 7.07 31.37
N LEU A 133 -5.16 5.96 31.67
CA LEU A 133 -5.62 5.00 32.69
C LEU A 133 -5.00 5.25 34.07
N THR A 134 -3.69 5.51 34.12
CA THR A 134 -2.94 5.62 35.39
C THR A 134 -3.08 6.97 36.08
N ASN A 135 -3.30 8.04 35.30
CA ASN A 135 -3.41 9.42 35.78
C ASN A 135 -4.68 10.11 35.25
N LYS A 136 -5.81 9.39 35.33
CA LYS A 136 -7.09 9.80 34.76
C LYS A 136 -7.57 11.17 35.26
N LEU A 137 -7.33 11.51 36.52
CA LEU A 137 -7.76 12.77 37.13
C LEU A 137 -7.08 13.99 36.52
N VAL A 138 -5.80 13.87 36.14
CA VAL A 138 -5.08 14.96 35.49
C VAL A 138 -5.43 15.04 34.01
N VAL A 139 -5.62 13.89 33.35
CA VAL A 139 -5.92 13.84 31.92
C VAL A 139 -7.34 14.30 31.60
N PHE A 140 -8.32 13.97 32.45
CA PHE A 140 -9.73 14.23 32.20
C PHE A 140 -10.41 15.16 33.22
N GLY A 141 -9.73 15.54 34.30
CA GLY A 141 -10.29 16.36 35.38
C GLY A 141 -10.96 15.55 36.49
N ALA A 142 -11.47 16.27 37.50
CA ALA A 142 -12.10 15.67 38.68
C ALA A 142 -13.55 15.19 38.42
N ASP A 143 -14.23 15.74 37.39
CA ASP A 143 -15.63 15.42 37.06
C ASP A 143 -15.77 14.21 36.12
N VAL A 144 -14.86 13.25 36.22
CA VAL A 144 -15.00 11.98 35.51
C VAL A 144 -15.91 11.08 36.33
N ARG A 145 -17.21 11.10 36.03
CA ARG A 145 -18.12 10.05 36.52
C ARG A 145 -17.62 8.71 36.01
N MET A 146 -17.16 7.86 36.93
CA MET A 146 -17.04 6.44 36.63
C MET A 146 -18.46 5.96 36.30
N CYS A 147 -18.64 5.14 35.27
CA CYS A 147 -19.91 4.43 35.12
C CYS A 147 -20.09 3.58 36.38
N ASP A 148 -21.09 3.93 37.19
CA ASP A 148 -21.55 3.12 38.33
C ASP A 148 -22.14 1.78 37.83
#